data_AF-A0A512IUI4-F1
#
_entry.id   AF-A0A512IUI4-F1
#
_cell.length_a   1.000
_cell.length_b   1.000
_cell.length_c   1.000
_cell.angle_alpha   90.00
_cell.angle_beta   90.00
_cell.angle_gamma   90.00
#
_symmetry.space_group_name_H-M   'P 1'
#
loop_
_entity.id
_entity.type
_entity.pdbx_description
1 polymer ?
#
loop_
_entity_poly.entity_id
_entity_poly.type
_entity_poly.pdbx_seq_one_letter_code
_entity_poly.pdbx_strand_id
1 'polypeptide(L)'
;MPLWIRRRRSGHDLERRAVLAERRLCAYIDVMGRSRNARDADPVSSRFPMLDDIYNRRILELAADIPRLGRLHTPDASASAHSKLCGSTVTVDLVTDEAGSTVTDFGHEVKACALGQASSSLMARHVVGASADELRQVRERMRAMLKENGSPPEGRWADLAVLEPVRDFRARHASTLLTFDAVVNALDQIAARKAVPSEAAE
;
A
#
# COMPACT_ATOMS: atom_id res chain seq x y z
N MET A 1 -34.75 60.83 55.56
CA MET A 1 -34.80 59.48 56.20
C MET A 1 -35.80 58.66 55.41
N PRO A 2 -35.55 57.40 54.94
CA PRO A 2 -34.86 56.29 55.63
C PRO A 2 -33.73 55.61 54.81
N LEU A 3 -32.67 55.15 55.48
CA LEU A 3 -32.26 53.76 55.77
C LEU A 3 -31.97 52.82 54.58
N TRP A 4 -30.67 52.66 54.33
CA TRP A 4 -30.04 51.53 53.64
C TRP A 4 -30.14 50.25 54.48
N ILE A 5 -30.61 49.13 53.91
CA ILE A 5 -30.40 47.78 54.45
C ILE A 5 -29.45 47.02 53.52
N ARG A 6 -28.21 46.90 53.97
CA ARG A 6 -27.13 46.14 53.36
C ARG A 6 -27.30 44.66 53.74
N ARG A 7 -27.88 43.85 52.87
CA ARG A 7 -27.95 42.38 53.06
C ARG A 7 -26.55 41.78 52.84
N ARG A 8 -25.88 41.42 53.95
CA ARG A 8 -24.67 40.56 53.93
C ARG A 8 -25.06 39.19 53.33
N ARG A 9 -24.52 38.85 52.16
CA ARG A 9 -24.44 37.44 51.71
C ARG A 9 -23.27 36.80 52.45
N SER A 10 -23.52 35.71 53.18
CA SER A 10 -22.54 34.97 53.95
C SER A 10 -21.56 34.24 53.02
N GLY A 11 -20.26 34.27 53.36
CA GLY A 11 -19.19 33.61 52.58
C GLY A 11 -19.36 32.10 52.43
N HIS A 12 -20.16 31.46 53.29
CA HIS A 12 -20.47 30.03 53.25
C HIS A 12 -21.19 29.56 51.97
N ASP A 13 -21.90 30.45 51.28
CA ASP A 13 -22.68 30.11 50.08
C ASP A 13 -21.83 30.17 48.79
N LEU A 14 -20.71 30.92 48.82
CA LEU A 14 -19.74 30.97 47.73
C LEU A 14 -18.81 29.75 47.73
N GLU A 15 -18.34 29.32 48.91
CA GLU A 15 -17.51 28.12 49.04
C GLU A 15 -18.25 26.84 48.64
N ARG A 16 -19.53 26.70 49.02
CA ARG A 16 -20.35 25.54 48.61
C ARG A 16 -20.55 25.48 47.09
N ARG A 17 -20.69 26.65 46.43
CA ARG A 17 -20.83 26.73 44.97
C ARG A 17 -19.52 26.44 44.24
N ALA A 18 -18.37 26.84 44.80
CA ALA A 18 -17.06 26.50 44.27
C ALA A 18 -16.79 24.98 44.33
N VAL A 19 -17.06 24.34 45.48
CA VAL A 19 -16.88 22.89 45.65
C VAL A 19 -17.83 22.08 44.76
N LEU A 20 -19.06 22.55 44.54
CA LEU A 20 -20.01 21.94 43.60
C LEU A 20 -19.58 22.12 42.13
N ALA A 21 -18.94 23.23 41.77
CA ALA A 21 -18.41 23.47 40.43
C ALA A 21 -17.16 22.63 40.15
N GLU A 22 -16.24 22.50 41.10
CA GLU A 22 -15.04 21.65 40.98
C GLU A 22 -15.41 20.16 40.89
N ARG A 23 -16.38 19.69 41.69
CA ARG A 23 -16.89 18.31 41.59
C ARG A 23 -17.54 18.04 40.23
N ARG A 24 -18.22 19.03 39.63
CA ARG A 24 -18.78 18.92 38.27
C ARG A 24 -17.70 18.89 37.19
N LEU A 25 -16.65 19.69 37.32
CA LEU A 25 -15.51 19.68 36.40
C LEU A 25 -14.72 18.37 36.47
N CYS A 26 -14.48 17.85 37.66
CA CYS A 26 -13.78 16.57 37.84
C CYS A 26 -14.60 15.39 37.29
N ALA A 27 -15.92 15.38 37.51
CA ALA A 27 -16.82 14.39 36.91
C ALA A 27 -16.91 14.51 35.38
N TYR A 28 -16.89 15.73 34.84
CA TYR A 28 -16.87 15.97 33.40
C TYR A 28 -15.55 15.50 32.76
N ILE A 29 -14.41 15.73 33.41
CA ILE A 29 -13.11 15.26 32.95
C ILE A 29 -13.02 13.72 33.02
N ASP A 30 -13.59 13.06 34.03
CA ASP A 30 -13.64 11.58 34.10
C ASP A 30 -14.57 10.97 33.01
N VAL A 31 -15.73 11.59 32.75
CA VAL A 31 -16.63 11.21 31.65
C VAL A 31 -15.97 11.41 30.28
N MET A 32 -15.27 12.52 30.07
CA MET A 32 -14.55 12.81 28.82
C MET A 32 -13.26 11.99 28.67
N GLY A 33 -12.61 11.61 29.78
CA GLY A 33 -11.41 10.77 29.83
C GLY A 33 -11.70 9.30 29.54
N ARG A 34 -12.81 8.75 30.05
CA ARG A 34 -13.27 7.38 29.72
C ARG A 34 -13.65 7.22 28.25
N SER A 35 -14.08 8.28 27.57
CA SER A 35 -14.45 8.22 26.15
C SER A 35 -13.26 8.01 25.21
N ARG A 36 -12.03 8.32 25.63
CA ARG A 36 -10.83 8.14 24.79
C ARG A 36 -10.26 6.73 24.80
N ASN A 37 -10.42 5.97 25.89
CA ASN A 37 -9.85 4.61 26.00
C ASN A 37 -10.89 3.48 25.80
N ALA A 38 -12.19 3.79 25.71
CA ALA A 38 -13.25 2.78 25.60
C ALA A 38 -13.67 2.44 24.15
N ARG A 39 -13.01 2.99 23.12
CA ARG A 39 -13.34 2.70 21.71
C ARG A 39 -12.59 1.50 21.11
N ASP A 40 -11.64 0.92 21.84
CA ASP A 40 -10.76 -0.13 21.29
C ASP A 40 -11.17 -1.57 21.68
N ALA A 41 -12.41 -1.77 22.17
CA ALA A 41 -12.91 -3.09 22.57
C ALA A 41 -14.20 -3.49 21.86
N ASP A 42 -14.36 -3.10 20.59
CA ASP A 42 -15.50 -3.53 19.78
C ASP A 42 -15.10 -4.78 18.95
N PRO A 43 -15.64 -5.98 19.23
CA PRO A 43 -15.24 -7.24 18.57
C PRO A 43 -15.66 -7.31 17.09
N VAL A 44 -16.40 -6.31 16.59
CA VAL A 44 -16.78 -6.19 15.17
C VAL A 44 -15.76 -5.35 14.38
N SER A 45 -14.91 -4.56 15.05
CA SER A 45 -13.88 -3.74 14.39
C SER A 45 -12.69 -4.57 13.88
N SER A 46 -12.55 -5.83 14.30
CA SER A 46 -11.41 -6.70 13.93
C SER A 46 -11.62 -7.49 12.62
N ARG A 47 -12.68 -7.21 11.85
CA ARG A 47 -13.03 -7.95 10.61
C ARG A 47 -13.05 -7.10 9.35
N PHE A 48 -12.78 -5.81 9.47
CA PHE A 48 -12.43 -4.95 8.35
C PHE A 48 -10.98 -4.54 8.57
N PRO A 49 -10.05 -4.85 7.65
CA PRO A 49 -8.76 -4.18 7.69
C PRO A 49 -9.07 -2.69 7.63
N MET A 50 -8.56 -1.96 8.60
CA MET A 50 -8.81 -0.53 8.63
C MET A 50 -8.21 0.04 7.33
N LEU A 51 -8.84 1.06 6.74
CA LEU A 51 -8.27 1.73 5.56
C LEU A 51 -6.81 2.19 5.83
N ASP A 52 -6.48 2.41 7.10
CA ASP A 52 -5.15 2.71 7.60
C ASP A 52 -4.13 1.58 7.33
N ASP A 53 -4.56 0.31 7.26
CA ASP A 53 -3.67 -0.83 6.99
C ASP A 53 -3.22 -0.87 5.52
N ILE A 54 -4.08 -0.47 4.58
CA ILE A 54 -3.77 -0.41 3.14
C ILE A 54 -3.20 0.92 2.66
N TYR A 55 -3.37 1.99 3.44
CA TYR A 55 -2.75 3.29 3.19
C TYR A 55 -1.84 3.69 4.34
N ASN A 56 -1.14 2.70 4.87
CA ASN A 56 -0.11 2.93 5.86
C ASN A 56 1.01 3.80 5.27
N ARG A 57 1.77 4.41 6.18
CA ARG A 57 2.88 5.29 5.82
C ARG A 57 3.85 4.65 4.81
N ARG A 58 4.15 3.37 4.96
CA ARG A 58 5.11 2.66 4.11
C ARG A 58 4.61 2.53 2.66
N ILE A 59 3.32 2.22 2.45
CA ILE A 59 2.72 2.16 1.11
C ILE A 59 2.78 3.53 0.43
N LEU A 60 2.46 4.59 1.16
CA LEU A 60 2.49 5.95 0.62
C LEU A 60 3.91 6.41 0.28
N GLU A 61 4.90 6.06 1.10
CA GLU A 61 6.33 6.30 0.80
C GLU A 61 6.77 5.57 -0.46
N LEU A 62 6.40 4.30 -0.62
CA LEU A 62 6.71 3.50 -1.82
C LEU A 62 6.05 4.08 -3.08
N ALA A 63 4.81 4.56 -2.96
CA ALA A 63 4.09 5.16 -4.07
C ALA A 63 4.64 6.53 -4.48
N ALA A 64 5.22 7.28 -3.53
CA ALA A 64 5.82 8.59 -3.78
C ALA A 64 7.23 8.50 -4.38
N ASP A 65 8.01 7.49 -4.00
CA ASP A 65 9.39 7.27 -4.46
C ASP A 65 9.48 6.00 -5.30
N ILE A 66 9.06 6.10 -6.56
CA ILE A 66 9.14 5.01 -7.54
C ILE A 66 10.45 5.16 -8.34
N PRO A 67 11.42 4.25 -8.19
CA PRO A 67 12.65 4.30 -8.97
C PRO A 67 12.42 3.80 -10.40
N ARG A 68 13.36 4.13 -11.30
CA ARG A 68 13.37 3.64 -12.71
C ARG A 68 12.13 4.02 -13.53
N LEU A 69 11.51 5.15 -13.20
CA LEU A 69 10.45 5.75 -14.01
C LEU A 69 11.01 6.21 -15.37
N GLY A 70 10.27 5.92 -16.43
CA GLY A 70 10.60 6.26 -17.81
C GLY A 70 10.72 5.04 -18.71
N ARG A 71 10.80 5.29 -20.01
CA ARG A 71 11.00 4.26 -21.04
C ARG A 71 12.48 4.05 -21.30
N LEU A 72 12.89 2.80 -21.53
CA LEU A 72 14.23 2.49 -21.99
C LEU A 72 14.36 2.83 -23.48
N HIS A 73 15.55 3.21 -23.94
CA HIS A 73 15.78 3.50 -25.35
C HIS A 73 15.78 2.20 -26.19
N THR A 74 16.43 1.15 -25.69
CA THR A 74 16.61 -0.11 -26.42
C THR A 74 16.17 -1.30 -25.56
N PRO A 75 14.88 -1.42 -25.21
CA PRO A 75 14.39 -2.58 -24.49
C PRO A 75 14.41 -3.82 -25.39
N ASP A 76 14.67 -4.98 -24.82
CA ASP A 76 14.45 -6.25 -25.51
C ASP A 76 12.93 -6.44 -25.73
N ALA A 77 12.12 -6.20 -24.69
CA ALA A 77 10.66 -6.24 -24.77
C ALA A 77 10.01 -5.08 -24.03
N SER A 78 8.83 -4.71 -24.52
CA SER A 78 7.91 -3.82 -23.83
C SER A 78 6.54 -4.49 -23.69
N ALA A 79 5.95 -4.43 -22.50
CA ALA A 79 4.63 -5.00 -22.23
C ALA A 79 3.80 -4.09 -21.34
N SER A 80 2.47 -4.11 -21.53
CA SER A 80 1.54 -3.31 -20.74
C SER A 80 0.46 -4.19 -20.13
N ALA A 81 0.14 -3.94 -18.86
CA ALA A 81 -1.01 -4.52 -18.17
C ALA A 81 -2.01 -3.42 -17.84
N HIS A 82 -3.31 -3.72 -17.97
CA HIS A 82 -4.39 -2.78 -17.74
C HIS A 82 -5.49 -3.35 -16.85
N SER A 83 -5.94 -2.57 -15.87
CA SER A 83 -7.07 -2.91 -15.00
C SER A 83 -8.35 -2.21 -15.45
N LYS A 84 -9.30 -2.98 -15.99
CA LYS A 84 -10.62 -2.49 -16.40
C LYS A 84 -11.45 -1.89 -15.26
N LEU A 85 -11.17 -2.27 -14.01
CA LEU A 85 -11.95 -1.83 -12.85
C LEU A 85 -11.64 -0.40 -12.41
N CYS A 86 -10.37 0.02 -12.55
CA CYS A 86 -9.91 1.31 -12.03
C CYS A 86 -9.16 2.16 -13.07
N GLY A 87 -9.11 1.70 -14.33
CA GLY A 87 -8.45 2.40 -15.43
C GLY A 87 -6.92 2.41 -15.33
N SER A 88 -6.33 1.72 -14.35
CA SER A 88 -4.88 1.73 -14.12
C SER A 88 -4.14 0.97 -15.22
N THR A 89 -2.98 1.48 -15.63
CA THR A 89 -2.10 0.87 -16.63
C THR A 89 -0.66 0.96 -16.15
N VAL A 90 0.08 -0.15 -16.27
CA VAL A 90 1.53 -0.20 -16.06
C VAL A 90 2.16 -0.72 -17.34
N THR A 91 3.13 0.01 -17.85
CA THR A 91 3.94 -0.40 -19.00
C THR A 91 5.38 -0.58 -18.53
N VAL A 92 5.97 -1.73 -18.87
CA VAL A 92 7.35 -2.06 -18.50
C VAL A 92 8.19 -2.27 -19.75
N ASP A 93 9.46 -1.93 -19.61
CA ASP A 93 10.55 -2.19 -20.53
C ASP A 93 11.57 -3.07 -19.83
N LEU A 94 11.97 -4.17 -20.48
CA LEU A 94 12.95 -5.12 -19.96
C LEU A 94 14.11 -5.29 -20.93
N VAL A 95 15.31 -5.36 -20.35
CA VAL A 95 16.52 -5.88 -21.00
C VAL A 95 16.99 -7.09 -20.21
N THR A 96 17.43 -8.11 -20.91
CA THR A 96 17.92 -9.36 -20.36
C THR A 96 19.38 -9.61 -20.75
N ASP A 97 20.01 -10.59 -20.11
CA ASP A 97 21.28 -11.12 -20.59
C ASP A 97 21.14 -11.81 -21.96
N GLU A 98 22.27 -12.19 -22.56
CA GLU A 98 22.29 -12.89 -23.85
C GLU A 98 21.50 -14.20 -23.82
N ALA A 99 21.42 -14.87 -22.67
CA ALA A 99 20.64 -16.09 -22.48
C ALA A 99 19.12 -15.83 -22.38
N GLY A 100 18.69 -14.58 -22.14
CA GLY A 100 17.30 -14.26 -21.83
C GLY A 100 16.85 -14.74 -20.45
N SER A 101 17.80 -15.06 -19.57
CA SER A 101 17.56 -15.73 -18.29
C SER A 101 17.47 -14.76 -17.12
N THR A 102 18.23 -13.66 -17.17
CA THR A 102 18.37 -12.69 -16.08
C THR A 102 18.10 -11.28 -16.58
N VAL A 103 17.34 -10.49 -15.83
CA VAL A 103 17.08 -9.07 -16.15
C VAL A 103 18.31 -8.22 -15.87
N THR A 104 18.77 -7.46 -16.85
CA THR A 104 19.94 -6.58 -16.77
C THR A 104 19.55 -5.11 -16.67
N ASP A 105 18.40 -4.71 -17.22
CA ASP A 105 17.85 -3.37 -17.03
C ASP A 105 16.32 -3.36 -17.05
N PHE A 106 15.74 -2.33 -16.44
CA PHE A 106 14.30 -2.15 -16.28
C PHE A 106 13.93 -0.67 -16.30
N GLY A 107 12.88 -0.36 -17.06
CA GLY A 107 12.18 0.93 -17.02
C GLY A 107 10.67 0.71 -16.97
N HIS A 108 9.92 1.65 -16.41
CA HIS A 108 8.47 1.58 -16.44
C HIS A 108 7.75 2.94 -16.46
N GLU A 109 6.56 2.93 -17.04
CA GLU A 109 5.58 4.00 -16.90
C GLU A 109 4.39 3.50 -16.08
N VAL A 110 4.10 4.21 -15.00
CA VAL A 110 3.09 3.79 -14.02
C VAL A 110 1.96 4.82 -13.99
N LYS A 111 0.79 4.43 -14.48
CA LYS A 111 -0.46 5.18 -14.38
C LYS A 111 -1.45 4.37 -13.55
N ALA A 112 -1.22 4.32 -12.24
CA ALA A 112 -2.00 3.49 -11.32
C ALA A 112 -2.31 4.22 -10.01
N CYS A 113 -3.23 3.67 -9.21
CA CYS A 113 -3.46 4.15 -7.84
C CYS A 113 -2.24 3.86 -6.93
N ALA A 114 -2.26 4.40 -5.71
CA ALA A 114 -1.16 4.26 -4.75
C ALA A 114 -0.72 2.80 -4.50
N LEU A 115 -1.64 1.83 -4.51
CA LEU A 115 -1.29 0.40 -4.37
C LEU A 115 -0.55 -0.15 -5.60
N GLY A 116 -0.98 0.22 -6.80
CA GLY A 116 -0.28 -0.14 -8.03
C GLY A 116 1.08 0.56 -8.16
N GLN A 117 1.18 1.80 -7.69
CA GLN A 117 2.43 2.57 -7.59
C GLN A 117 3.40 1.95 -6.60
N ALA A 118 2.95 1.60 -5.39
CA ALA A 118 3.77 0.95 -4.38
C ALA A 118 4.28 -0.43 -4.86
N SER A 119 3.39 -1.23 -5.47
CA SER A 119 3.76 -2.51 -6.10
C SER A 119 4.83 -2.34 -7.18
N SER A 120 4.66 -1.35 -8.06
CA SER A 120 5.62 -1.04 -9.12
C SER A 120 6.96 -0.54 -8.57
N SER A 121 6.95 0.23 -7.47
CA SER A 121 8.17 0.68 -6.77
C SER A 121 8.97 -0.51 -6.23
N LEU A 122 8.30 -1.46 -5.56
CA LEU A 122 8.96 -2.68 -5.06
C LEU A 122 9.50 -3.52 -6.21
N MET A 123 8.76 -3.68 -7.31
CA MET A 123 9.28 -4.33 -8.51
C MET A 123 10.57 -3.66 -9.01
N ALA A 124 10.55 -2.34 -9.22
CA ALA A 124 11.69 -1.60 -9.76
C ALA A 124 12.95 -1.65 -8.87
N ARG A 125 12.78 -1.79 -7.54
CA ARG A 125 13.88 -1.94 -6.58
C ARG A 125 14.57 -3.30 -6.67
N HIS A 126 13.84 -4.35 -7.05
CA HIS A 126 14.32 -5.73 -6.95
C HIS A 126 14.46 -6.46 -8.29
N VAL A 127 13.89 -5.95 -9.38
CA VAL A 127 13.82 -6.69 -10.67
C VAL A 127 15.17 -6.87 -11.36
N VAL A 128 16.08 -5.90 -11.29
CA VAL A 128 17.40 -6.02 -11.93
C VAL A 128 18.24 -7.08 -11.20
N GLY A 129 18.82 -8.00 -11.96
CA GLY A 129 19.52 -9.19 -11.46
C GLY A 129 18.58 -10.30 -10.99
N ALA A 130 17.27 -10.22 -11.21
CA ALA A 130 16.35 -11.34 -10.98
C ALA A 130 16.26 -12.22 -12.22
N SER A 131 16.08 -13.53 -12.02
CA SER A 131 15.88 -14.46 -13.12
C SER A 131 14.44 -14.47 -13.62
N ALA A 132 14.23 -14.90 -14.86
CA ALA A 132 12.90 -15.03 -15.44
C ALA A 132 12.01 -15.98 -14.61
N ASP A 133 12.57 -17.10 -14.13
CA ASP A 133 11.85 -18.05 -13.29
C ASP A 133 11.49 -17.47 -11.92
N GLU A 134 12.41 -16.70 -11.32
CA GLU A 134 12.16 -16.02 -10.05
C GLU A 134 10.99 -15.03 -10.18
N LEU A 135 10.97 -14.24 -11.26
CA LEU A 135 9.91 -13.26 -11.52
C LEU A 135 8.54 -13.93 -11.76
N ARG A 136 8.52 -15.08 -12.45
CA ARG A 136 7.30 -15.90 -12.60
C ARG A 136 6.81 -16.43 -11.26
N GLN A 137 7.71 -16.96 -10.44
CA GLN A 137 7.38 -17.48 -9.11
C GLN A 137 6.84 -16.38 -8.19
N VAL A 138 7.46 -15.20 -8.19
CA VAL A 138 6.99 -14.04 -7.41
C VAL A 138 5.60 -13.58 -7.86
N ARG A 139 5.33 -13.57 -9.16
CA ARG A 139 4.01 -13.25 -9.70
C ARG A 139 2.95 -14.21 -9.19
N GLU A 140 3.23 -15.51 -9.18
CA GLU A 140 2.33 -16.53 -8.62
C GLU A 140 2.18 -16.41 -7.10
N ARG A 141 3.27 -16.17 -6.35
CA ARG A 141 3.21 -15.97 -4.89
C ARG A 141 2.37 -14.74 -4.53
N MET A 142 2.51 -13.64 -5.26
CA MET A 142 1.67 -12.45 -5.07
C MET A 142 0.20 -12.73 -5.38
N ARG A 143 -0.08 -13.47 -6.46
CA ARG A 143 -1.43 -13.90 -6.80
C ARG A 143 -2.04 -14.77 -5.69
N ALA A 144 -1.31 -15.76 -5.19
CA ALA A 144 -1.73 -16.64 -4.12
C ALA A 144 -1.93 -15.89 -2.80
N MET A 145 -1.00 -14.98 -2.44
CA MET A 145 -1.11 -14.14 -1.25
C MET A 145 -2.40 -13.32 -1.26
N LEU A 146 -2.74 -12.70 -2.39
CA LEU A 146 -3.91 -11.82 -2.48
C LEU A 146 -5.23 -12.59 -2.66
N LYS A 147 -5.24 -13.69 -3.41
CA LYS A 147 -6.49 -14.36 -3.84
C LYS A 147 -6.77 -15.69 -3.14
N GLU A 148 -5.76 -16.31 -2.56
CA GLU A 148 -5.81 -17.72 -2.11
C GLU A 148 -5.30 -17.87 -0.65
N ASN A 149 -5.13 -16.77 0.08
CA ASN A 149 -4.58 -16.73 1.44
C ASN A 149 -3.17 -17.36 1.56
N GLY A 150 -2.38 -17.29 0.49
CA GLY A 150 -0.98 -17.75 0.51
C GLY A 150 -0.07 -16.86 1.36
N SER A 151 1.08 -17.40 1.75
CA SER A 151 2.14 -16.65 2.43
C SER A 151 2.75 -15.57 1.53
N PRO A 152 3.27 -14.47 2.10
CA PRO A 152 3.97 -13.44 1.33
C PRO A 152 5.25 -13.98 0.68
N PRO A 153 5.74 -13.32 -0.39
CA PRO A 153 7.06 -13.61 -0.95
C PRO A 153 8.18 -13.45 0.09
N GLU A 154 9.28 -14.17 -0.12
CA GLU A 154 10.41 -14.23 0.81
C GLU A 154 11.70 -13.74 0.12
N GLY A 155 12.81 -13.75 0.87
CA GLY A 155 14.14 -13.43 0.34
C GLY A 155 14.23 -11.97 -0.15
N ARG A 156 14.76 -11.76 -1.36
CA ARG A 156 14.88 -10.41 -1.95
C ARG A 156 13.53 -9.72 -2.17
N TRP A 157 12.43 -10.47 -2.11
CA TRP A 157 11.07 -9.99 -2.34
C TRP A 157 10.24 -9.85 -1.05
N ALA A 158 10.86 -10.02 0.12
CA ALA A 158 10.19 -9.88 1.42
C ALA A 158 9.52 -8.50 1.60
N ASP A 159 10.06 -7.46 0.95
CA ASP A 159 9.45 -6.16 0.62
C ASP A 159 7.93 -6.21 0.38
N LEU A 160 7.50 -7.21 -0.40
CA LEU A 160 6.13 -7.34 -0.88
C LEU A 160 5.13 -7.72 0.22
N ALA A 161 5.59 -8.18 1.38
CA ALA A 161 4.72 -8.47 2.53
C ALA A 161 3.95 -7.23 3.02
N VAL A 162 4.47 -6.02 2.76
CA VAL A 162 3.74 -4.78 3.07
C VAL A 162 2.38 -4.67 2.36
N LEU A 163 2.21 -5.40 1.25
CA LEU A 163 0.97 -5.43 0.48
C LEU A 163 0.00 -6.54 0.95
N GLU A 164 0.36 -7.33 1.96
CA GLU A 164 -0.51 -8.39 2.50
C GLU A 164 -1.90 -7.89 2.95
N PRO A 165 -2.05 -6.71 3.60
CA PRO A 165 -3.37 -6.19 3.96
C PRO A 165 -4.32 -5.98 2.77
N VAL A 166 -3.80 -5.91 1.54
CA VAL A 166 -4.60 -5.78 0.32
C VAL A 166 -5.37 -7.08 0.00
N ARG A 167 -5.02 -8.21 0.62
CA ARG A 167 -5.73 -9.51 0.49
C ARG A 167 -7.24 -9.36 0.68
N ASP A 168 -7.66 -8.61 1.69
CA ASP A 168 -9.07 -8.43 2.01
C ASP A 168 -9.78 -7.38 1.12
N PHE A 169 -9.04 -6.64 0.29
CA PHE A 169 -9.56 -5.63 -0.64
C PHE A 169 -9.56 -6.13 -2.09
N ARG A 170 -10.45 -7.07 -2.39
CA ARG A 170 -10.57 -7.73 -3.71
C ARG A 170 -10.64 -6.78 -4.91
N ALA A 171 -11.31 -5.63 -4.75
CA ALA A 171 -11.42 -4.61 -5.80
C ALA A 171 -10.06 -4.02 -6.24
N ARG A 172 -9.01 -4.16 -5.41
CA ARG A 172 -7.67 -3.61 -5.65
C ARG A 172 -6.64 -4.66 -6.07
N HIS A 173 -6.98 -5.95 -6.05
CA HIS A 173 -6.07 -7.02 -6.46
C HIS A 173 -5.54 -6.82 -7.87
N ALA A 174 -6.41 -6.43 -8.81
CA ALA A 174 -6.02 -6.22 -10.19
C ALA A 174 -4.95 -5.12 -10.33
N SER A 175 -5.12 -3.97 -9.65
CA SER A 175 -4.15 -2.88 -9.69
C SER A 175 -2.80 -3.25 -9.07
N THR A 176 -2.82 -4.05 -8.00
CA THR A 176 -1.58 -4.49 -7.32
C THR A 176 -0.76 -5.46 -8.17
N LEU A 177 -1.41 -6.27 -9.00
CA LEU A 177 -0.75 -7.29 -9.83
C LEU A 177 -0.23 -6.78 -11.18
N LEU A 178 -0.60 -5.56 -11.61
CA LEU A 178 -0.28 -5.04 -12.94
C LEU A 178 1.21 -5.12 -13.31
N THR A 179 2.09 -4.70 -12.41
CA THR A 179 3.54 -4.71 -12.70
C THR A 179 4.09 -6.13 -12.88
N PHE A 180 3.56 -7.11 -12.16
CA PHE A 180 3.99 -8.50 -12.26
C PHE A 180 3.51 -9.13 -13.57
N ASP A 181 2.25 -8.89 -13.92
CA ASP A 181 1.68 -9.36 -15.18
C ASP A 181 2.41 -8.74 -16.38
N ALA A 182 2.75 -7.45 -16.33
CA ALA A 182 3.51 -6.77 -17.37
C ALA A 182 4.93 -7.34 -17.50
N VAL A 183 5.64 -7.56 -16.38
CA VAL A 183 6.99 -8.14 -16.39
C VAL A 183 6.99 -9.55 -16.97
N VAL A 184 6.09 -10.43 -16.51
CA VAL A 184 6.00 -11.80 -17.03
C VAL A 184 5.66 -11.80 -18.52
N ASN A 185 4.75 -10.93 -18.97
CA ASN A 185 4.44 -10.80 -20.39
C ASN A 185 5.65 -10.36 -21.22
N ALA A 186 6.43 -9.38 -20.74
CA ALA A 186 7.65 -8.97 -21.43
C ALA A 186 8.69 -10.10 -21.50
N LEU A 187 8.84 -10.89 -20.43
CA LEU A 187 9.69 -12.09 -20.43
C LEU A 187 9.21 -13.15 -21.43
N ASP A 188 7.89 -13.36 -21.55
CA ASP A 188 7.31 -14.27 -22.55
C ASP A 188 7.63 -13.83 -23.98
N GLN A 189 7.57 -12.53 -24.26
CA GLN A 189 7.96 -11.98 -25.57
C GLN A 189 9.45 -12.20 -25.87
N ILE A 190 10.33 -12.01 -24.88
CA ILE A 190 11.78 -12.25 -25.03
C ILE A 190 12.04 -13.72 -25.32
N ALA A 191 11.44 -14.62 -24.53
CA ALA A 191 11.59 -16.07 -24.72
C ALA A 191 11.09 -16.52 -26.09
N ALA A 192 9.93 -16.02 -26.53
CA ALA A 192 9.37 -16.34 -27.84
C ALA A 192 10.29 -15.90 -28.99
N ARG A 193 10.88 -14.70 -28.93
CA ARG A 193 11.82 -14.24 -29.97
C ARG A 193 13.11 -15.05 -30.00
N LYS A 194 13.63 -15.48 -28.86
CA LYS A 194 14.86 -16.31 -28.79
C LYS A 194 14.60 -17.76 -29.23
N ALA A 195 13.38 -18.27 -29.07
CA ALA A 195 13.00 -19.62 -29.49
C ALA A 195 12.84 -19.76 -31.01
N VAL A 196 12.67 -18.66 -31.75
CA VAL A 196 12.68 -18.65 -33.22
C VAL A 196 14.13 -18.54 -33.68
N PRO A 197 14.74 -19.59 -34.28
CA PRO A 197 16.08 -19.47 -34.83
C PRO A 197 16.09 -18.40 -35.92
N SER A 198 17.11 -17.56 -35.91
CA SER A 198 17.40 -16.57 -36.95
C SER A 198 17.67 -17.27 -38.30
N GLU A 199 16.63 -17.60 -39.06
CA GLU A 199 16.70 -18.02 -40.47
C GLU A 199 16.58 -16.82 -41.45
N ALA A 200 17.00 -15.63 -41.04
CA ALA A 200 16.98 -14.44 -41.90
C ALA A 200 18.23 -13.59 -41.70
N ALA A 201 19.36 -14.10 -42.17
CA ALA A 201 20.52 -13.28 -42.53
C ALA A 201 21.18 -13.94 -43.74
N GLU A 202 20.74 -13.47 -44.90
CA GLU A 202 21.30 -13.74 -46.23
C GLU A 202 22.61 -12.99 -46.43
#